data_AF-A0A960NSG3-F1
#
_entry.id   AF-A0A960NSG3-F1
#
_cell.length_a   1.000
_cell.length_b   1.000
_cell.length_c   1.000
_cell.angle_alpha   90.00
_cell.angle_beta   90.00
_cell.angle_gamma   90.00
#
_symmetry.space_group_name_H-M   'P 1'
#
loop_
_entity.id
_entity.type
_entity.pdbx_description
1 polymer ?
#
loop_
_entity_poly.entity_id
_entity_poly.type
_entity_poly.pdbx_seq_one_letter_code
_entity_poly.pdbx_strand_id
1 'polypeptide(L)'
;MHFTPAMDSTNPDRDNTAHSARAELLVHLPEQIQASYQRYLETGDMEAADEVVLAIIKDHVPSKKVAQIPAKLTDDSTLTGDLGIDSVSIADALYVLEDVFDVSIANRDLANLRTLGDLKKFLRSKLANGPTG
;
A
#
# COMPACT_ATOMS: atom_id res chain seq x y z
N MET A 1 11.52 35.55 -39.16
CA MET A 1 12.37 34.40 -38.79
C MET A 1 12.30 34.23 -37.28
N HIS A 2 11.79 33.07 -36.87
CA HIS A 2 11.81 32.43 -35.54
C HIS A 2 11.79 33.30 -34.26
N PHE A 3 10.61 33.38 -33.64
CA PHE A 3 10.46 33.51 -32.19
C PHE A 3 10.71 32.13 -31.57
N THR A 4 11.75 31.99 -30.74
CA THR A 4 11.89 30.84 -29.85
C THR A 4 10.95 31.02 -28.66
N PRO A 5 10.11 30.05 -28.30
CA PRO A 5 9.32 30.14 -27.09
C PRO A 5 10.23 29.94 -25.87
N ALA A 6 10.02 30.77 -24.85
CA ALA A 6 10.63 30.58 -23.54
C ALA A 6 10.17 29.24 -22.97
N MET A 7 11.12 28.39 -22.59
CA MET A 7 10.84 27.19 -21.82
C MET A 7 10.30 27.62 -20.46
N ASP A 8 9.06 27.22 -20.24
CA ASP A 8 8.30 27.34 -19.02
C ASP A 8 9.12 26.87 -17.80
N SER A 9 9.19 27.72 -16.79
CA SER A 9 9.75 27.42 -15.48
C SER A 9 8.83 26.45 -14.73
N THR A 10 8.77 25.19 -15.14
CA THR A 10 8.24 24.13 -14.29
C THR A 10 9.36 23.71 -13.35
N ASN A 11 9.33 24.25 -12.14
CA ASN A 11 10.10 23.73 -11.02
C ASN A 11 9.62 22.29 -10.75
N PRO A 12 10.42 21.23 -11.01
CA PRO A 12 9.94 19.90 -10.76
C PRO A 12 10.02 19.63 -9.25
N ASP A 13 9.03 18.91 -8.74
CA ASP A 13 9.32 17.68 -8.01
C ASP A 13 9.39 17.59 -6.49
N ARG A 14 8.96 18.56 -5.67
CA ARG A 14 8.79 18.19 -4.24
C ARG A 14 7.70 17.14 -4.03
N ASP A 15 6.66 17.17 -4.86
CA ASP A 15 5.56 16.22 -4.84
C ASP A 15 5.91 14.93 -5.62
N ASN A 16 6.53 15.07 -6.79
CA ASN A 16 6.81 13.94 -7.69
C ASN A 16 8.02 13.08 -7.25
N THR A 17 8.93 13.59 -6.39
CA THR A 17 9.99 12.77 -5.79
C THR A 17 9.43 11.81 -4.74
N ALA A 18 8.43 12.26 -3.95
CA ALA A 18 7.75 11.39 -2.99
C ALA A 18 6.93 10.32 -3.70
N HIS A 19 6.22 10.68 -4.78
CA HIS A 19 5.50 9.72 -5.62
C HIS A 19 6.42 8.68 -6.27
N SER A 20 7.61 9.09 -6.71
CA SER A 20 8.60 8.19 -7.31
C SER A 20 9.15 7.19 -6.29
N ALA A 21 9.51 7.64 -5.09
CA ALA A 21 10.02 6.75 -4.02
C ALA A 21 8.98 5.68 -3.62
N ARG A 22 7.71 6.06 -3.54
CA ARG A 22 6.60 5.14 -3.25
C ARG A 22 6.37 4.13 -4.37
N ALA A 23 6.46 4.58 -5.62
CA ALA A 23 6.36 3.70 -6.77
C ALA A 23 7.51 2.70 -6.83
N GLU A 24 8.72 3.08 -6.40
CA GLU A 24 9.85 2.15 -6.25
C GLU A 24 9.56 1.06 -5.22
N LEU A 25 8.88 1.36 -4.12
CA LEU A 25 8.45 0.33 -3.17
C LEU A 25 7.46 -0.66 -3.77
N LEU A 26 6.68 -0.26 -4.78
CA LEU A 26 5.69 -1.12 -5.44
C LEU A 26 6.25 -1.82 -6.69
N VAL A 27 7.49 -1.52 -7.10
CA VAL A 27 8.07 -2.02 -8.37
C VAL A 27 8.23 -3.54 -8.41
N HIS A 28 8.38 -4.18 -7.24
CA HIS A 28 8.48 -5.63 -7.10
C HIS A 28 7.11 -6.32 -7.17
N LEU A 29 6.02 -5.57 -7.00
CA LEU A 29 4.65 -6.08 -7.12
C LEU A 29 4.22 -6.12 -8.59
N PRO A 30 3.28 -7.01 -8.95
CA PRO A 30 2.81 -7.14 -10.32
C PRO A 30 2.19 -5.84 -10.86
N GLU A 31 2.29 -5.61 -12.17
CA GLU A 31 1.82 -4.39 -12.85
C GLU A 31 0.35 -4.06 -12.53
N GLN A 32 -0.49 -5.07 -12.34
CA GLN A 32 -1.89 -4.89 -11.97
C GLN A 32 -2.05 -4.11 -10.66
N ILE A 33 -1.16 -4.35 -9.69
CA ILE A 33 -1.20 -3.69 -8.39
C ILE A 33 -0.67 -2.27 -8.48
N GLN A 34 0.36 -2.05 -9.29
CA GLN A 34 0.86 -0.70 -9.57
C GLN A 34 -0.24 0.15 -10.23
N ALA A 35 -0.97 -0.41 -11.19
CA ALA A 35 -2.12 0.24 -11.80
C ALA A 35 -3.26 0.51 -10.79
N SER A 36 -3.53 -0.40 -9.85
CA SER A 36 -4.48 -0.16 -8.75
C SER A 36 -4.04 0.99 -7.86
N TYR A 37 -2.76 1.07 -7.49
CA TYR A 37 -2.25 2.21 -6.72
C TYR A 37 -2.39 3.53 -7.47
N GLN A 38 -2.06 3.55 -8.77
CA GLN A 38 -2.24 4.73 -9.59
C GLN A 38 -3.71 5.16 -9.68
N ARG A 39 -4.61 4.19 -9.87
CA ARG A 39 -6.06 4.44 -9.85
C ARG A 39 -6.51 5.04 -8.52
N TYR A 40 -6.01 4.53 -7.39
CA TYR A 40 -6.28 5.10 -6.09
C TYR A 40 -5.86 6.58 -6.00
N LEU A 41 -4.67 6.94 -6.51
CA LEU A 41 -4.22 8.33 -6.54
C LEU A 41 -5.07 9.22 -7.44
N GLU A 42 -5.50 8.72 -8.60
CA GLU A 42 -6.28 9.50 -9.56
C GLU A 42 -7.76 9.67 -9.18
N THR A 43 -8.38 8.62 -8.62
CA THR A 43 -9.83 8.58 -8.40
C THR A 43 -10.23 8.46 -6.92
N GLY A 44 -9.27 8.27 -6.01
CA GLY A 44 -9.56 7.98 -4.60
C GLY A 44 -10.25 6.63 -4.39
N ASP A 45 -10.09 5.68 -5.31
CA ASP A 45 -10.77 4.39 -5.29
C ASP A 45 -10.22 3.50 -4.16
N MET A 46 -11.02 3.33 -3.11
CA MET A 46 -10.64 2.55 -1.94
C MET A 46 -10.47 1.07 -2.26
N GLU A 47 -11.22 0.53 -3.23
CA GLU A 47 -11.07 -0.88 -3.63
C GLU A 47 -9.69 -1.10 -4.25
N ALA A 48 -9.22 -0.13 -5.05
CA ALA A 48 -7.89 -0.13 -5.60
C ALA A 48 -6.81 -0.05 -4.50
N ALA A 49 -7.04 0.73 -3.44
CA ALA A 49 -6.16 0.72 -2.27
C ALA A 49 -6.14 -0.65 -1.59
N ASP A 50 -7.29 -1.31 -1.38
CA ASP A 50 -7.34 -2.64 -0.77
C ASP A 50 -6.57 -3.71 -1.56
N GLU A 51 -6.58 -3.63 -2.89
CA GLU A 51 -5.80 -4.52 -3.76
C GLU A 51 -4.30 -4.37 -3.49
N VAL A 52 -3.81 -3.13 -3.37
CA VAL A 52 -2.42 -2.81 -3.04
C VAL A 52 -2.05 -3.31 -1.64
N VAL A 53 -2.94 -3.09 -0.67
CA VAL A 53 -2.77 -3.62 0.69
C VAL A 53 -2.62 -5.13 0.69
N LEU A 54 -3.52 -5.81 -0.01
CA LEU A 54 -3.51 -7.26 -0.10
C LEU A 54 -2.23 -7.78 -0.76
N ALA A 55 -1.75 -7.09 -1.79
CA ALA A 55 -0.52 -7.45 -2.48
C ALA A 55 0.72 -7.30 -1.59
N ILE A 56 0.85 -6.19 -0.86
CA ILE A 56 1.97 -5.98 0.08
C ILE A 56 1.96 -7.05 1.18
N ILE A 57 0.79 -7.36 1.74
CA ILE A 57 0.67 -8.44 2.71
C ILE A 57 1.06 -9.79 2.11
N LYS A 58 0.59 -10.11 0.89
CA LYS A 58 0.92 -11.36 0.19
C LYS A 58 2.39 -11.50 -0.12
N ASP A 59 3.07 -10.40 -0.45
CA ASP A 59 4.52 -10.38 -0.68
C ASP A 59 5.30 -10.83 0.58
N HIS A 60 4.81 -10.44 1.76
CA HIS A 60 5.38 -10.81 3.05
C HIS A 60 4.95 -12.19 3.54
N VAL A 61 4.11 -12.92 2.78
CA VAL A 61 3.76 -14.30 3.14
C VAL A 61 4.93 -15.22 2.85
N PRO A 62 5.37 -16.06 3.82
CA PRO A 62 6.45 -16.99 3.56
C PRO A 62 6.10 -17.93 2.40
N SER A 63 7.03 -18.15 1.47
CA SER A 63 6.79 -18.88 0.21
C SER A 63 6.16 -20.27 0.40
N LYS A 64 6.47 -20.94 1.52
CA LYS A 64 5.89 -22.23 1.93
C LYS A 64 4.37 -22.19 2.22
N LYS A 65 3.85 -21.02 2.60
CA LYS A 65 2.44 -20.77 2.89
C LYS A 65 1.69 -20.23 1.68
N VAL A 66 2.37 -19.61 0.71
CA VAL A 66 1.74 -19.04 -0.51
C VAL A 66 0.86 -20.06 -1.23
N ALA A 67 1.33 -21.30 -1.38
CA ALA A 67 0.54 -22.38 -2.00
C ALA A 67 -0.68 -22.84 -1.18
N GLN A 68 -0.74 -22.48 0.10
CA GLN A 68 -1.81 -22.83 1.04
C GLN A 68 -2.79 -21.66 1.26
N ILE A 69 -2.47 -20.46 0.71
CA ILE A 69 -3.38 -19.32 0.77
C ILE A 69 -4.63 -19.68 -0.06
N PRO A 70 -5.83 -19.51 0.49
CA PRO A 70 -7.05 -19.73 -0.27
C PRO A 70 -7.10 -18.77 -1.47
N ALA A 71 -7.60 -19.25 -2.61
CA ALA A 71 -7.77 -18.43 -3.81
C ALA A 71 -8.60 -17.16 -3.55
N LYS A 72 -9.49 -17.22 -2.55
CA LYS A 72 -10.28 -16.09 -2.06
C LYS A 72 -9.98 -15.87 -0.59
N LEU A 73 -9.24 -14.80 -0.30
CA LEU A 73 -9.07 -14.30 1.06
C LEU A 73 -10.29 -13.48 1.45
N THR A 74 -10.82 -13.73 2.65
CA THR A 74 -11.93 -12.97 3.22
C THR A 74 -11.40 -12.01 4.27
N ASP A 75 -12.25 -11.08 4.72
CA ASP A 75 -11.94 -10.22 5.86
C ASP A 75 -11.69 -11.02 7.15
N ASP A 76 -12.30 -12.19 7.33
CA ASP A 76 -12.04 -13.09 8.47
C ASP A 76 -10.66 -13.80 8.43
N SER A 77 -9.95 -13.78 7.30
CA SER A 77 -8.64 -14.44 7.18
C SER A 77 -7.63 -13.83 8.14
N THR A 78 -7.03 -14.67 8.99
CA THR A 78 -6.05 -14.24 10.01
C THR A 78 -4.65 -14.12 9.42
N LEU A 79 -3.96 -13.01 9.70
CA LEU A 79 -2.61 -12.76 9.14
C LEU A 79 -1.60 -13.82 9.60
N THR A 80 -1.63 -14.16 10.89
CA THR A 80 -0.69 -15.12 11.48
C THR A 80 -1.11 -16.58 11.35
N GLY A 81 -2.41 -16.86 11.28
CA GLY A 81 -2.94 -18.23 11.21
C GLY A 81 -3.11 -18.71 9.77
N ASP A 82 -4.00 -18.02 9.05
CA ASP A 82 -4.42 -18.35 7.69
C ASP A 82 -3.30 -18.08 6.69
N LEU A 83 -2.77 -16.85 6.69
CA LEU A 83 -1.65 -16.48 5.82
C LEU A 83 -0.30 -16.98 6.38
N GLY A 84 -0.20 -17.21 7.69
CA GLY A 84 1.03 -17.70 8.30
C GLY A 84 2.16 -16.68 8.33
N ILE A 85 1.84 -15.38 8.32
CA ILE A 85 2.80 -14.28 8.38
C ILE A 85 3.28 -14.14 9.82
N ASP A 86 4.59 -13.92 9.99
CA ASP A 86 5.16 -13.67 11.31
C ASP A 86 4.89 -12.23 11.78
N SER A 87 4.87 -11.98 13.09
CA SER A 87 4.64 -10.63 13.63
C SER A 87 5.67 -9.61 13.13
N VAL A 88 6.91 -10.04 12.89
CA VAL A 88 7.96 -9.19 12.30
C VAL A 88 7.60 -8.81 10.87
N SER A 89 7.18 -9.79 10.05
CA SER A 89 6.79 -9.55 8.66
C SER A 89 5.51 -8.71 8.55
N ILE A 90 4.58 -8.84 9.51
CA ILE A 90 3.41 -7.95 9.59
C ILE A 90 3.87 -6.50 9.84
N ALA A 91 4.79 -6.29 10.78
CA ALA A 91 5.31 -4.96 11.06
C ALA A 91 6.04 -4.35 9.85
N ASP A 92 6.81 -5.15 9.12
CA ASP A 92 7.51 -4.73 7.90
C ASP A 92 6.53 -4.35 6.78
N ALA A 93 5.51 -5.20 6.55
CA ALA A 93 4.46 -4.91 5.58
C ALA A 93 3.70 -3.62 5.91
N LEU A 94 3.47 -3.37 7.20
CA LEU A 94 2.81 -2.15 7.67
C LEU A 94 3.70 -0.91 7.49
N TYR A 95 5.00 -1.04 7.69
CA TYR A 95 5.95 0.01 7.40
C TYR A 95 5.95 0.39 5.91
N VAL A 96 5.91 -0.60 5.01
CA VAL A 96 5.75 -0.35 3.56
C VAL A 96 4.43 0.36 3.27
N LEU A 97 3.34 -0.05 3.95
CA LEU A 97 2.03 0.58 3.79
C LEU A 97 1.99 2.03 4.29
N GLU A 98 2.66 2.33 5.39
CA GLU A 98 2.86 3.70 5.88
C GLU A 98 3.52 4.58 4.83
N ASP A 99 4.61 4.09 4.25
CA ASP A 99 5.37 4.84 3.25
C ASP A 99 4.54 5.02 1.96
N VAL A 100 3.94 3.95 1.45
CA VAL A 100 3.12 3.96 0.21
C VAL A 100 1.89 4.88 0.32
N PHE A 101 1.19 4.88 1.46
CA PHE A 101 -0.06 5.61 1.64
C PHE A 101 0.08 6.95 2.39
N ASP A 102 1.28 7.34 2.81
CA ASP A 102 1.52 8.53 3.65
C ASP A 102 0.69 8.50 4.95
N VAL A 103 0.58 7.33 5.58
CA VAL A 103 -0.20 7.16 6.81
C VAL A 103 0.72 6.88 7.98
N SER A 104 0.24 7.18 9.19
CA SER A 104 0.96 6.87 10.42
C SER A 104 0.26 5.76 11.20
N ILE A 105 0.96 4.66 11.44
CA ILE A 105 0.48 3.45 12.12
C ILE A 105 1.16 3.36 13.48
N ALA A 106 0.36 3.48 14.55
CA ALA A 106 0.93 3.40 15.89
C ALA A 106 1.13 1.94 16.31
N ASN A 107 2.11 1.68 17.19
CA ASN A 107 2.33 0.33 17.75
C ASN A 107 1.07 -0.30 18.38
N ARG A 108 0.19 0.51 18.97
CA ARG A 108 -1.10 0.05 19.52
C ARG A 108 -2.03 -0.48 18.41
N ASP A 109 -1.94 0.09 17.21
CA ASP A 109 -2.77 -0.30 16.08
C ASP A 109 -2.32 -1.68 15.58
N LEU A 110 -1.00 -1.95 15.53
CA LEU A 110 -0.43 -3.26 15.20
C LEU A 110 -1.06 -4.40 16.02
N ALA A 111 -1.26 -4.18 17.32
CA ALA A 111 -1.86 -5.16 18.22
C ALA A 111 -3.34 -5.47 17.91
N ASN A 112 -4.04 -4.55 17.23
CA ASN A 112 -5.43 -4.71 16.80
C ASN A 112 -5.53 -5.35 15.40
N LEU A 113 -4.43 -5.43 14.64
CA LEU A 113 -4.40 -6.02 13.30
C LEU A 113 -4.26 -7.53 13.38
N ARG A 114 -5.38 -8.24 13.53
CA ARG A 114 -5.42 -9.71 13.56
C ARG A 114 -5.80 -10.32 12.22
N THR A 115 -6.72 -9.68 11.51
CA THR A 115 -7.30 -10.18 10.27
C THR A 115 -7.03 -9.25 9.09
N LEU A 116 -7.21 -9.77 7.87
CA LEU A 116 -7.20 -8.94 6.67
C LEU A 116 -8.29 -7.86 6.69
N GLY A 117 -9.45 -8.16 7.29
CA GLY A 117 -10.52 -7.21 7.49
C GLY A 117 -10.10 -6.03 8.36
N ASP A 118 -9.44 -6.32 9.49
CA ASP A 118 -8.92 -5.30 10.40
C ASP A 118 -7.95 -4.37 9.67
N LEU A 119 -7.03 -4.94 8.90
CA LEU A 119 -6.03 -4.20 8.14
C LEU A 119 -6.65 -3.26 7.11
N LYS A 120 -7.51 -3.80 6.24
CA LYS A 120 -8.21 -3.03 5.22
C LYS A 120 -9.02 -1.90 5.83
N LYS A 121 -9.79 -2.22 6.88
CA LYS A 121 -10.61 -1.22 7.59
C LYS A 121 -9.76 -0.16 8.25
N PHE A 122 -8.65 -0.54 8.85
CA PHE A 122 -7.72 0.38 9.50
C PHE A 122 -7.11 1.36 8.50
N LEU A 123 -6.59 0.86 7.37
CA LEU A 123 -6.02 1.71 6.32
C LEU A 123 -7.06 2.62 5.68
N ARG A 124 -8.23 2.08 5.32
CA ARG A 124 -9.35 2.90 4.85
C ARG A 124 -9.71 4.00 5.85
N SER A 125 -9.67 3.71 7.15
CA SER A 125 -9.91 4.71 8.18
C SER A 125 -8.80 5.76 8.25
N LYS A 126 -7.53 5.39 8.06
CA LYS A 126 -6.41 6.35 7.98
C LYS A 126 -6.53 7.25 6.76
N LEU A 127 -6.75 6.66 5.60
CA LEU A 127 -6.92 7.35 4.33
C LEU A 127 -8.12 8.30 4.36
N ALA A 128 -9.23 7.90 4.98
CA ALA A 128 -10.42 8.74 5.13
C ALA A 128 -10.24 9.92 6.10
N ASN A 129 -9.33 9.83 7.07
CA ASN A 129 -9.03 10.93 8.00
C ASN A 129 -7.97 11.92 7.45
N GLY A 130 -7.47 11.68 6.23
CA GLY A 130 -6.43 12.49 5.59
C GLY A 130 -5.03 12.25 6.18
N PRO A 131 -3.96 12.54 5.40
CA PRO A 131 -2.59 12.45 5.89
C PRO A 131 -2.46 13.37 7.09
N THR A 132 -2.19 12.79 8.26
CA THR A 132 -1.96 13.56 9.49
C THR A 132 -0.54 14.09 9.39
N GLY A 133 -0.38 15.25 8.74
CA GLY A 133 0.88 16.00 8.69
C GLY A 133 1.33 16.51 10.04
#